data_AF-A0A398BUI4-F1
#
_entry.id   AF-A0A398BUI4-F1
#
_cell.length_a   1.000
_cell.length_b   1.000
_cell.length_c   1.000
_cell.angle_alpha   90.00
_cell.angle_beta   90.00
_cell.angle_gamma   90.00
#
_symmetry.space_group_name_H-M   'P 1'
#
loop_
_entity.id
_entity.type
_entity.pdbx_description
1 polymer ?
#
loop_
_entity_poly.entity_id
_entity_poly.type
_entity_poly.pdbx_seq_one_letter_code
_entity_poly.pdbx_strand_id
1 'polypeptide(L)'
;MRRQIDAWTDDQQLDALDRIERQGQSATEVGAAYGRSRSSVLGMVKRVRDDLAASEVADFAPGTGPAVKPANQDGALGPLWWRRSTSHLRRR
;
A
#
# COMPACT_ATOMS: atom_id res chain seq x y z
N MET A 1 -19.71 22.22 -8.58
CA MET A 1 -18.47 21.89 -7.84
C MET A 1 -18.14 20.42 -8.08
N ARG A 2 -17.06 20.08 -8.80
CA ARG A 2 -16.54 18.72 -8.79
C ARG A 2 -15.92 18.49 -7.42
N ARG A 3 -16.48 17.59 -6.61
CA ARG A 3 -15.79 17.07 -5.42
C ARG A 3 -14.47 16.49 -5.93
N GLN A 4 -13.36 17.15 -5.60
CA GLN A 4 -12.05 16.54 -5.72
C GLN A 4 -12.13 15.27 -4.85
N ILE A 5 -12.09 14.10 -5.49
CA ILE A 5 -12.09 12.84 -4.78
C ILE A 5 -10.75 12.82 -4.07
N ASP A 6 -10.73 12.99 -2.75
CA ASP A 6 -9.53 12.90 -1.93
C ASP A 6 -8.92 11.50 -2.11
N ALA A 7 -8.01 11.39 -3.07
CA ALA A 7 -7.30 10.15 -3.35
C ALA A 7 -6.43 9.78 -2.14
N TRP A 8 -6.23 8.48 -1.93
CA TRP A 8 -5.28 8.02 -0.93
C TRP A 8 -3.86 8.24 -1.45
N THR A 9 -2.97 8.81 -0.63
CA THR A 9 -1.54 8.82 -0.97
C THR A 9 -0.95 7.44 -0.74
N ASP A 10 0.17 7.12 -1.42
CA ASP A 10 0.82 5.80 -1.27
C ASP A 10 1.18 5.50 0.19
N ASP A 11 1.71 6.49 0.92
CA ASP A 11 2.00 6.36 2.36
C ASP A 11 0.76 6.02 3.19
N GLN A 12 -0.40 6.65 2.88
CA GLN A 12 -1.65 6.35 3.58
C GLN A 12 -2.17 4.95 3.23
N GLN A 13 -2.01 4.51 1.98
CA GLN A 13 -2.40 3.15 1.57
C GLN A 13 -1.55 2.11 2.29
N LEU A 14 -0.23 2.28 2.31
CA LEU A 14 0.71 1.36 2.96
C LEU A 14 0.49 1.28 4.48
N ASP A 15 0.27 2.43 5.15
CA ASP A 15 -0.02 2.43 6.59
C ASP A 15 -1.39 1.81 6.91
N ALA A 16 -2.41 2.06 6.08
CA ALA A 16 -3.73 1.45 6.25
C ALA A 16 -3.67 -0.08 6.08
N LEU A 17 -2.91 -0.59 5.10
CA LEU A 17 -2.70 -2.02 4.89
C LEU A 17 -1.95 -2.65 6.07
N ASP A 18 -0.88 -2.02 6.57
CA ASP A 18 -0.15 -2.50 7.75
C ASP A 18 -1.06 -2.63 8.98
N ARG A 19 -1.91 -1.63 9.23
CA ARG A 19 -2.87 -1.64 10.34
C ARG A 19 -3.87 -2.78 10.24
N ILE A 20 -4.38 -3.06 9.04
CA ILE A 20 -5.36 -4.13 8.82
C ILE A 20 -4.68 -5.49 8.92
N GLU A 21 -3.61 -5.71 8.17
CA GLU A 21 -3.04 -7.05 7.96
C GLU A 21 -2.10 -7.48 9.08
N ARG A 22 -1.28 -6.55 9.60
CA ARG A 22 -0.31 -6.86 10.65
C ARG A 22 -0.82 -6.51 12.05
N GLN A 23 -1.52 -5.39 12.20
CA GLN A 23 -1.99 -4.93 13.53
C GLN A 23 -3.41 -5.41 13.86
N GLY A 24 -4.14 -6.02 12.91
CA GLY A 24 -5.48 -6.57 13.12
C GLY A 24 -6.58 -5.51 13.33
N GLN A 25 -6.34 -4.25 12.95
CA GLN A 25 -7.35 -3.19 13.07
C GLN A 25 -8.48 -3.37 12.05
N SER A 26 -9.69 -3.04 12.47
CA SER A 26 -10.85 -2.99 11.58
C SER A 26 -10.78 -1.80 10.62
N ALA A 27 -11.47 -1.91 9.48
CA ALA A 27 -11.59 -0.80 8.52
C ALA A 27 -12.25 0.46 9.11
N THR A 28 -13.05 0.31 10.18
CA THR A 28 -13.66 1.44 10.90
C THR A 28 -12.61 2.20 11.70
N GLU A 29 -11.75 1.49 12.44
CA GLU A 29 -10.67 2.09 13.24
C GLU A 29 -9.64 2.78 12.35
N VAL A 30 -9.28 2.16 11.24
CA VAL A 30 -8.38 2.75 10.24
C VAL A 30 -9.03 3.99 9.60
N GLY A 31 -10.32 3.93 9.25
CA GLY A 31 -11.05 5.08 8.70
C GLY A 31 -11.04 6.27 9.66
N ALA A 32 -11.27 6.02 10.95
CA ALA A 32 -11.24 7.05 11.99
C ALA A 32 -9.86 7.74 12.07
N ALA A 33 -8.76 7.00 11.94
CA ALA A 33 -7.40 7.55 11.96
C ALA A 33 -7.11 8.53 10.80
N TYR A 34 -7.84 8.40 9.68
CA TYR A 34 -7.64 9.19 8.46
C TYR A 34 -8.80 10.16 8.16
N GLY A 35 -9.80 10.26 9.03
CA GLY A 35 -11.02 11.05 8.75
C GLY A 35 -11.80 10.52 7.54
N ARG A 36 -11.72 9.22 7.26
CA ARG A 36 -12.33 8.55 6.11
C ARG A 36 -13.40 7.54 6.54
N SER A 37 -14.37 7.30 5.67
CA SER A 37 -15.40 6.29 5.93
C SER A 37 -14.84 4.86 5.82
N ARG A 38 -15.47 3.92 6.52
CA ARG A 38 -15.20 2.48 6.40
C ARG A 38 -15.22 2.02 4.93
N SER A 39 -16.19 2.50 4.15
CA SER A 39 -16.32 2.14 2.73
C SER A 39 -15.16 2.67 1.87
N SER A 40 -14.58 3.83 2.22
CA SER A 40 -13.39 4.36 1.53
C SER A 40 -12.18 3.46 1.75
N VAL A 41 -11.99 2.96 2.98
CA VAL A 41 -10.91 2.03 3.32
C VAL A 41 -11.09 0.71 2.56
N LEU A 42 -12.28 0.11 2.62
CA LEU A 42 -12.55 -1.16 1.93
C LEU A 42 -12.42 -1.05 0.41
N GLY A 43 -12.86 0.07 -0.18
CA GLY A 43 -12.69 0.34 -1.61
C GLY A 43 -11.23 0.53 -2.02
N MET A 44 -10.38 1.05 -1.13
CA MET A 44 -8.92 1.09 -1.34
C MET A 44 -8.33 -0.32 -1.28
N VAL A 45 -8.59 -1.08 -0.22
CA VAL A 45 -8.07 -2.44 -0.03
C VAL A 45 -8.49 -3.36 -1.18
N LYS A 46 -9.74 -3.27 -1.63
CA LYS A 46 -10.21 -4.05 -2.78
C LYS A 46 -9.40 -3.76 -4.04
N ARG A 47 -9.15 -2.48 -4.36
CA ARG A 47 -8.38 -2.10 -5.56
C ARG A 47 -6.95 -2.63 -5.51
N VAL A 48 -6.30 -2.56 -4.35
CA VAL A 48 -4.96 -3.13 -4.16
C VAL A 48 -4.97 -4.64 -4.40
N ARG A 49 -5.97 -5.36 -3.88
CA ARG A 49 -6.09 -6.81 -4.09
C ARG A 49 -6.39 -7.19 -5.53
N ASP A 50 -7.27 -6.43 -6.20
CA ASP A 50 -7.58 -6.65 -7.60
C ASP A 50 -6.34 -6.41 -8.49
N ASP A 51 -5.54 -5.38 -8.19
CA ASP A 51 -4.30 -5.05 -8.90
C ASP A 51 -3.19 -6.10 -8.66
N LEU A 52 -3.05 -6.58 -7.41
CA LEU A 52 -2.15 -7.68 -7.07
C LEU A 52 -2.54 -8.96 -7.82
N ALA A 53 -3.82 -9.33 -7.80
CA ALA A 53 -4.32 -10.49 -8.51
C ALA A 53 -4.04 -10.37 -10.02
N ALA A 54 -4.30 -9.21 -10.63
CA ALA A 54 -4.01 -8.97 -12.04
C ALA A 54 -2.51 -9.09 -12.37
N SER A 55 -1.64 -8.64 -11.44
CA SER A 55 -0.18 -8.70 -11.59
C SER A 55 0.39 -10.11 -11.44
N GLU A 56 -0.26 -10.97 -10.64
CA GLU A 56 0.15 -12.38 -10.45
C GLU A 56 -0.16 -13.26 -11.67
N VAL A 57 -1.19 -12.94 -12.46
CA VAL A 57 -1.56 -13.71 -13.66
C VAL A 57 -0.90 -13.20 -14.94
N ALA A 58 -0.23 -12.05 -14.89
CA ALA A 58 0.41 -11.47 -16.06
C ALA A 58 1.73 -12.19 -16.38
N ASP A 59 1.81 -12.80 -17.57
CA ASP A 59 3.05 -13.34 -18.09
C ASP A 59 4.13 -12.25 -18.14
N PHE A 60 5.37 -12.62 -17.77
CA PHE A 60 6.50 -11.72 -17.90
C PHE A 60 6.76 -11.40 -19.37
N ALA A 61 6.42 -10.17 -19.78
CA ALA A 61 6.78 -9.63 -21.09
C ALA A 61 8.03 -8.72 -20.97
N PRO A 62 9.13 -9.01 -21.69
CA PRO A 62 10.31 -8.14 -21.72
C PRO A 62 9.97 -6.78 -22.34
N GLY A 63 10.33 -5.68 -21.66
CA GLY A 63 10.13 -4.31 -22.15
C GLY A 63 8.81 -3.65 -21.73
N THR A 64 7.89 -4.40 -21.11
CA THR A 64 6.76 -3.82 -20.39
C THR A 64 7.13 -3.68 -18.91
N GLY A 65 6.78 -2.54 -18.28
CA GLY A 65 6.93 -2.32 -16.84
C GLY A 65 6.27 -3.44 -16.00
N PRO A 66 6.58 -3.50 -14.70
CA PRO A 66 6.97 -4.72 -14.00
C PRO A 66 5.89 -5.81 -14.00
N ALA A 67 6.07 -6.81 -14.85
CA ALA A 67 5.65 -8.17 -14.54
C ALA A 67 6.70 -8.76 -13.57
N VAL A 68 6.24 -9.32 -12.47
CA VAL A 68 7.01 -9.76 -11.29
C VAL A 68 8.35 -10.40 -11.70
N LYS A 69 9.47 -9.71 -11.46
CA LYS A 69 10.80 -10.35 -11.56
C LYS A 69 10.94 -11.31 -10.37
N PRO A 70 11.51 -12.51 -10.53
CA PRO A 70 11.82 -13.38 -9.39
C PRO A 70 12.64 -12.68 -8.29
N ALA A 71 13.52 -11.75 -8.66
CA ALA A 71 14.29 -10.93 -7.70
C ALA A 71 13.45 -9.90 -6.91
N ASN A 72 12.19 -9.65 -7.30
CA ASN A 72 11.26 -8.83 -6.50
C ASN A 72 10.59 -9.66 -5.38
N GLN A 73 10.87 -10.97 -5.29
CA GLN A 73 10.36 -11.85 -4.24
C GLN A 73 11.29 -11.92 -3.03
N ASP A 74 12.36 -11.13 -3.00
CA ASP A 74 13.31 -11.03 -1.91
C ASP A 74 12.64 -10.29 -0.73
N GLY A 75 11.73 -10.99 -0.03
CA GLY A 75 10.85 -10.51 1.05
C GLY A 75 11.58 -10.07 2.33
N ALA A 76 12.70 -9.38 2.20
CA ALA A 76 13.57 -8.95 3.29
C ALA A 76 13.22 -7.56 3.85
N LEU A 77 12.14 -6.92 3.39
CA LEU A 77 11.75 -5.60 3.87
C LEU A 77 10.97 -5.72 5.19
N GLY A 78 11.59 -5.25 6.28
CA GLY A 78 10.96 -5.26 7.62
C GLY A 78 9.69 -4.40 7.71
N PRO A 79 8.93 -4.51 8.82
CA PRO A 79 7.73 -3.70 9.03
C PRO A 79 8.02 -2.20 8.85
N LEU A 80 7.09 -1.48 8.22
CA LEU A 80 7.20 -0.04 7.96
C LEU A 80 8.40 0.38 7.10
N TRP A 81 8.99 -0.51 6.28
CA TRP A 81 10.13 -0.20 5.42
C TRP A 81 9.94 1.01 4.50
N TRP A 82 8.68 1.32 4.14
CA TRP A 82 8.32 2.46 3.29
C TRP A 82 8.42 3.81 4.01
N ARG A 83 8.37 3.81 5.36
CA ARG A 83 8.61 5.02 6.12
C ARG A 83 10.10 5.33 6.05
N ARG A 84 10.46 6.42 5.36
CA ARG A 84 11.84 6.93 5.34
C ARG A 84 12.38 6.98 6.76
N SER A 85 13.34 6.13 7.07
CA SER A 85 14.12 6.28 8.29
C SER A 85 14.92 7.57 8.12
N THR A 86 14.60 8.57 8.94
CA THR A 86 15.36 9.82 9.09
C THR A 86 16.79 9.61 9.61
N SER A 87 17.30 8.38 9.59
CA SER A 87 18.56 7.97 10.21
C SER A 87 19.82 8.28 9.38
N HIS A 88 19.70 8.87 8.18
CA HIS A 88 20.87 9.18 7.34
C HIS A 88 21.43 10.61 7.51
N LEU A 89 20.92 11.40 8.47
CA LEU A 89 21.39 12.78 8.74
C LEU A 89 22.19 12.92 10.05
N ARG A 90 22.91 11.87 10.46
CA ARG A 90 23.99 11.98 11.46
C ARG A 90 25.14 11.03 11.12
N ARG A 91 25.96 11.38 10.13
CA ARG A 91 27.37 11.02 10.16
C ARG A 91 28.17 12.31 10.33
N ARG A 92 28.89 12.34 11.44
CA ARG A 92 29.95 13.28 11.77
C ARG A 92 31.11 13.11 10.79
#